data_AF-A0A7C3NYQ2-F1
#
_entry.id   AF-A0A7C3NYQ2-F1
#
_cell.length_a   1.000
_cell.length_b   1.000
_cell.length_c   1.000
_cell.angle_alpha   90.00
_cell.angle_beta   90.00
_cell.angle_gamma   90.00
#
_symmetry.space_group_name_H-M   'P 1'
#
loop_
_entity.id
_entity.type
_entity.pdbx_description
1 polymer ?
#
loop_
_entity_poly.entity_id
_entity_poly.type
_entity_poly.pdbx_seq_one_letter_code
_entity_poly.pdbx_strand_id
1 'polypeptide(L)'
;MTRREMLNGMLATLLLFASGCVVEDRSGRRHDTYYYYPDYEIYFYPRVARYYWRERDEWRWGPNPPPRYTLRDRDRVRFDWDREPHRDHDRVRQKYPPGRRDRD
;
A
#
# COMPACT_ATOMS: atom_id res chain seq x y z
N MET A 1 -66.51 -34.52 4.67
CA MET A 1 -65.83 -33.23 4.97
C MET A 1 -64.33 -33.46 4.93
N THR A 2 -63.67 -32.76 4.02
CA THR A 2 -62.44 -33.16 3.33
C THR A 2 -61.21 -32.58 4.02
N ARG A 3 -60.31 -33.48 4.43
CA ARG A 3 -59.08 -33.26 5.19
C ARG A 3 -57.93 -32.86 4.24
N ARG A 4 -58.03 -31.69 3.57
CA ARG A 4 -57.06 -31.30 2.51
C ARG A 4 -56.86 -29.78 2.36
N GLU A 5 -56.75 -28.99 3.42
CA GLU A 5 -56.54 -27.52 3.24
C GLU A 5 -55.57 -26.90 4.25
N MET A 6 -54.44 -27.53 4.56
CA MET A 6 -53.42 -26.90 5.43
C MET A 6 -51.98 -27.16 5.00
N LEU A 7 -51.72 -27.43 3.72
CA LEU A 7 -50.37 -27.82 3.28
C LEU A 7 -49.91 -27.22 1.95
N ASN A 8 -50.26 -25.96 1.66
CA ASN A 8 -49.81 -25.28 0.43
C ASN A 8 -49.36 -23.82 0.62
N GLY A 9 -49.09 -23.39 1.85
CA GLY A 9 -48.77 -21.98 2.14
C GLY A 9 -47.34 -21.69 2.63
N MET A 10 -46.43 -22.67 2.62
CA MET A 10 -45.15 -22.54 3.34
C MET A 10 -43.95 -23.13 2.58
N LEU A 11 -43.88 -22.92 1.26
CA LEU A 11 -42.74 -23.37 0.46
C LEU A 11 -42.13 -22.30 -0.46
N ALA A 12 -42.57 -21.04 -0.36
CA ALA A 12 -42.19 -19.98 -1.30
C ALA A 12 -41.45 -18.78 -0.66
N THR A 13 -40.75 -18.99 0.45
CA THR A 13 -40.05 -17.87 1.14
C THR A 13 -38.57 -18.12 1.41
N LEU A 14 -38.00 -19.27 1.00
CA LEU A 14 -36.64 -19.64 1.39
C LEU A 14 -35.56 -19.49 0.29
N LEU A 15 -35.85 -18.84 -0.84
CA LEU A 15 -34.93 -18.78 -2.00
C LEU A 15 -34.49 -17.38 -2.43
N LEU A 16 -34.69 -16.33 -1.62
CA LEU A 16 -34.32 -14.95 -2.01
C LEU A 16 -33.08 -14.36 -1.30
N PHE A 17 -32.36 -15.13 -0.48
CA PHE A 17 -31.15 -14.66 0.23
C PHE A 17 -29.84 -15.22 -0.34
N ALA A 18 -29.73 -15.37 -1.65
CA ALA A 18 -28.47 -15.71 -2.30
C ALA A 18 -28.02 -14.66 -3.33
N SER A 19 -28.39 -13.39 -3.14
CA SER A 19 -27.61 -12.27 -3.70
C SER A 19 -26.43 -11.96 -2.77
N GLY A 20 -25.63 -12.98 -2.48
CA GLY A 20 -24.29 -12.76 -1.97
C GLY A 20 -23.48 -12.21 -3.13
N CYS A 21 -23.34 -10.89 -3.20
CA CYS A 21 -22.22 -10.32 -3.93
C CYS A 21 -20.98 -11.00 -3.37
N VAL A 22 -20.39 -11.91 -4.13
CA VAL A 22 -18.98 -12.25 -3.96
C VAL A 22 -18.25 -10.92 -4.10
N VAL A 23 -17.97 -10.28 -2.97
CA VAL A 23 -16.86 -9.36 -2.87
C VAL A 23 -15.67 -10.27 -3.05
N GLU A 24 -15.23 -10.39 -4.31
CA GLU A 24 -13.91 -10.90 -4.62
C GLU A 24 -12.95 -9.94 -3.92
N ASP A 25 -12.58 -10.29 -2.70
CA ASP A 25 -11.57 -9.63 -1.92
C ASP A 25 -10.25 -9.85 -2.69
N ARG A 26 -9.98 -8.96 -3.64
CA ARG A 26 -8.66 -8.82 -4.24
C ARG A 26 -7.72 -8.21 -3.20
N SER A 27 -7.65 -8.77 -1.99
CA SER A 27 -6.54 -8.56 -1.07
C SER A 27 -5.34 -9.40 -1.51
N GLY A 28 -4.99 -9.33 -2.79
CA GLY A 28 -3.59 -9.46 -3.13
C GLY A 28 -2.91 -8.29 -2.45
N ARG A 29 -2.02 -8.56 -1.48
CA ARG A 29 -1.24 -7.53 -0.77
C ARG A 29 -0.73 -6.54 -1.82
N ARG A 30 -1.28 -5.32 -1.81
CA ARG A 30 -0.86 -4.29 -2.76
C ARG A 30 0.50 -3.83 -2.30
N HIS A 31 1.54 -4.43 -2.88
CA HIS A 31 2.87 -3.87 -2.77
C HIS A 31 2.87 -2.56 -3.56
N ASP A 32 3.20 -1.47 -2.89
CA ASP A 32 3.40 -0.19 -3.53
C ASP A 32 4.87 -0.08 -3.94
N THR A 33 5.13 0.40 -5.16
CA THR A 33 6.48 0.73 -5.61
C THR A 33 6.91 2.06 -5.01
N TYR A 34 8.08 2.08 -4.39
CA TYR A 34 8.73 3.28 -3.85
C TYR A 34 10.11 3.47 -4.47
N TYR A 35 10.56 4.72 -4.46
CA TYR A 35 11.95 5.07 -4.72
C TYR A 35 12.58 5.60 -3.43
N TYR A 36 13.74 5.08 -3.06
CA TYR A 36 14.47 5.50 -1.86
C TYR A 36 15.82 6.08 -2.25
N TYR A 37 16.13 7.27 -1.74
CA TYR A 37 17.41 7.94 -1.90
C TYR A 37 18.21 7.72 -0.61
N PRO A 38 19.09 6.71 -0.55
CA PRO A 38 19.70 6.26 0.70
C PRO A 38 20.67 7.29 1.30
N ASP A 39 21.41 8.02 0.47
CA ASP A 39 22.32 9.11 0.93
C ASP A 39 21.59 10.25 1.65
N TYR A 40 20.31 10.45 1.38
CA TYR A 40 19.51 11.53 1.98
C TYR A 40 18.37 11.01 2.86
N GLU A 41 18.18 9.69 2.94
CA GLU A 41 17.07 9.04 3.64
C GLU A 41 15.68 9.54 3.19
N ILE A 42 15.54 9.83 1.89
CA ILE A 42 14.31 10.37 1.29
C ILE A 42 13.56 9.27 0.53
N TYR A 43 12.25 9.22 0.70
CA TYR A 43 11.37 8.36 -0.09
C TYR A 43 10.59 9.18 -1.09
N PHE A 44 10.37 8.63 -2.28
CA PHE A 44 9.43 9.13 -3.26
C PHE A 44 8.41 8.04 -3.59
N TYR A 45 7.13 8.38 -3.39
CA TYR A 45 5.99 7.53 -3.70
C TYR A 45 5.34 8.00 -5.00
N PRO A 46 5.60 7.32 -6.14
CA PRO A 46 5.20 7.79 -7.47
C PRO A 46 3.68 7.83 -7.65
N ARG A 47 2.92 6.94 -6.99
CA ARG A 47 1.46 6.84 -7.17
C ARG A 47 0.71 8.12 -6.80
N VAL A 48 1.24 8.89 -5.85
CA VAL A 48 0.66 10.19 -5.43
C VAL A 48 1.67 11.33 -5.56
N ALA A 49 2.77 11.10 -6.27
CA ALA A 49 3.87 12.06 -6.48
C ALA A 49 4.30 12.78 -5.19
N ARG A 50 4.60 12.01 -4.14
CA ARG A 50 4.91 12.55 -2.80
C ARG A 50 6.27 12.10 -2.29
N TYR A 51 7.00 13.07 -1.74
CA TYR A 51 8.24 12.84 -1.03
C TYR A 51 7.99 12.71 0.47
N TYR A 52 8.81 11.90 1.13
CA TYR A 52 8.87 11.76 2.58
C TYR A 52 10.32 11.90 3.03
N TRP A 53 10.57 12.73 4.04
CA TRP A 53 11.91 13.00 4.58
C TRP A 53 11.84 13.23 6.09
N ARG A 54 12.98 13.16 6.77
CA ARG A 54 13.08 13.54 8.18
C ARG A 54 13.49 14.99 8.35
N GLU A 55 12.81 15.67 9.26
CA GLU A 55 13.17 17.01 9.73
C GLU A 55 12.96 17.07 11.24
N ARG A 56 14.02 17.40 12.00
CA ARG A 56 13.98 17.47 13.47
C ARG A 56 13.37 16.21 14.10
N ASP A 57 13.85 15.05 13.65
CA ASP A 57 13.38 13.73 14.08
C ASP A 57 11.93 13.36 13.70
N GLU A 58 11.21 14.24 13.01
CA GLU A 58 9.86 13.97 12.55
C GLU A 58 9.83 13.65 11.05
N TRP A 59 8.94 12.73 10.67
CA TRP A 59 8.63 12.50 9.26
C TRP A 59 7.75 13.62 8.71
N ARG A 60 8.26 14.27 7.67
CA ARG A 60 7.55 15.26 6.87
C ARG A 60 7.27 14.68 5.49
N TRP A 61 6.26 15.23 4.83
CA TRP A 61 5.91 14.83 3.48
C TRP A 61 5.44 16.03 2.66
N GLY A 62 5.55 15.93 1.35
CA GLY A 62 5.19 17.02 0.44
C GLY A 62 5.45 16.71 -1.03
N PRO A 63 5.03 17.61 -1.93
CA PRO A 63 5.23 17.44 -3.37
C PRO A 63 6.70 17.60 -3.78
N ASN A 64 7.50 18.30 -2.98
CA ASN A 64 8.93 18.48 -3.21
C ASN A 64 9.68 18.30 -1.88
N PRO A 65 10.88 17.71 -1.89
CA PRO A 65 11.75 17.68 -0.73
C PRO A 65 12.37 19.07 -0.47
N PRO A 66 13.01 19.28 0.69
CA PRO A 66 13.75 20.51 0.95
C PRO A 66 14.83 20.79 -0.12
N PRO A 67 15.00 22.05 -0.56
CA PRO A 67 15.85 22.39 -1.71
C PRO A 67 17.35 22.14 -1.48
N ARG A 68 17.77 21.86 -0.24
CA ARG A 68 19.14 21.48 0.10
C ARG A 68 19.56 20.10 -0.45
N TYR A 69 18.59 19.26 -0.84
CA TYR A 69 18.86 17.92 -1.35
C TYR A 69 18.88 17.92 -2.88
N THR A 70 19.97 17.42 -3.47
CA THR A 70 20.06 17.20 -4.91
C THR A 70 19.75 15.74 -5.21
N LEU A 71 18.49 15.46 -5.56
CA LEU A 71 18.03 14.12 -5.91
C LEU A 71 18.27 13.85 -7.40
N ARG A 72 18.98 12.78 -7.73
CA ARG A 72 19.18 12.32 -9.12
C ARG A 72 18.60 10.94 -9.29
N ASP A 73 18.02 10.65 -10.45
CA ASP A 73 17.43 9.34 -10.75
C ASP A 73 18.38 8.16 -10.56
N ARG A 74 19.69 8.35 -10.78
CA ARG A 74 20.71 7.30 -10.59
C ARG A 74 21.03 7.01 -9.12
N ASP A 75 20.68 7.92 -8.21
CA ASP A 75 21.00 7.81 -6.79
C ASP A 75 19.82 7.15 -6.01
N ARG A 76 18.76 6.71 -6.71
CA ARG A 76 17.59 6.10 -6.09
C ARG A 76 17.58 4.59 -6.26
N VAL A 77 17.09 3.91 -5.24
CA VAL A 77 16.77 2.48 -5.27
C VAL A 77 15.27 2.32 -5.46
N ARG A 78 14.86 1.57 -6.49
CA ARG A 78 13.48 1.14 -6.66
C ARG A 78 13.24 -0.11 -5.82
N PHE A 79 12.17 -0.12 -5.04
CA PHE A 79 11.77 -1.30 -4.27
C PHE A 79 10.26 -1.33 -4.08
N ASP A 80 9.71 -2.53 -3.99
CA ASP A 80 8.31 -2.76 -3.68
C ASP A 80 8.18 -3.06 -2.18
N TRP A 81 7.21 -2.45 -1.52
CA TRP A 81 6.99 -2.61 -0.08
C TRP A 81 5.50 -2.73 0.22
N ASP A 82 5.16 -3.61 1.17
CA ASP A 82 3.77 -3.85 1.59
C ASP A 82 3.15 -2.66 2.37
N ARG A 83 3.98 -1.80 2.95
CA ARG A 83 3.53 -0.70 3.82
C ARG A 83 4.32 0.58 3.58
N GLU A 84 3.95 1.66 4.28
CA GLU A 84 4.65 2.93 4.19
C GLU A 84 6.11 2.82 4.70
N PRO A 85 7.14 2.95 3.84
CA PRO A 85 8.51 2.59 4.19
C PRO A 85 9.16 3.52 5.22
N HIS A 86 8.65 4.74 5.37
CA HIS A 86 9.09 5.67 6.41
C HIS A 86 8.74 5.20 7.83
N ARG A 87 7.71 4.34 7.98
CA ARG A 87 7.38 3.68 9.27
C ARG A 87 8.34 2.53 9.62
N ASP A 88 9.10 2.05 8.63
CA ASP A 88 10.06 0.96 8.71
C ASP A 88 11.49 1.39 8.45
N HIS A 89 11.75 2.67 8.68
CA HIS A 89 12.94 3.31 8.17
C HIS A 89 14.23 2.55 8.54
N ASP A 90 14.35 2.06 9.77
CA ASP A 90 15.51 1.28 10.22
C ASP A 90 15.72 0.00 9.40
N ARG A 91 14.64 -0.72 9.08
CA ARG A 91 14.70 -1.93 8.26
C ARG A 91 15.08 -1.61 6.82
N VAL A 92 14.54 -0.53 6.27
CA VAL A 92 14.87 -0.11 4.90
C VAL A 92 16.32 0.36 4.81
N ARG A 93 16.78 1.17 5.76
CA ARG A 93 18.16 1.66 5.86
C ARG A 93 19.16 0.53 6.01
N GLN A 94 18.84 -0.50 6.79
CA GLN A 94 19.69 -1.69 6.90
C GLN A 94 19.80 -2.44 5.56
N LYS A 95 18.70 -2.55 4.81
CA LYS A 95 18.67 -3.22 3.50
C LYS A 95 19.38 -2.41 2.41
N TYR A 96 19.25 -1.09 2.47
CA TYR A 96 19.75 -0.13 1.49
C TYR A 96 20.58 0.96 2.19
N PRO A 97 21.81 0.65 2.63
CA PRO A 97 22.65 1.63 3.32
C PRO A 97 23.08 2.78 2.39
N PRO A 98 23.37 3.98 2.94
CA PRO A 98 23.89 5.12 2.19
C PRO A 98 25.24 4.78 1.53
N GLY A 99 25.55 5.45 0.42
CA GLY A 99 26.81 5.24 -0.29
C GLY A 99 26.92 3.91 -1.04
N ARG A 100 25.87 3.09 -1.05
CA ARG A 100 25.74 1.92 -1.93
C ARG A 100 25.44 2.43 -3.34
N ARG A 101 26.45 3.01 -3.98
CA ARG A 101 26.46 3.19 -5.43
C ARG A 101 26.56 1.78 -5.98
N ASP A 102 25.48 1.26 -6.55
CA ASP A 102 25.53 0.04 -7.34
C ASP A 102 26.73 0.17 -8.30
N ARG A 103 27.73 -0.64 -8.02
CA ARG A 103 28.96 -0.74 -8.81
C ARG A 103 28.60 -1.75 -9.88
N ASP A 104 28.48 -1.25 -11.11
CA ASP A 104 28.25 -1.97 -12.37
C ASP A 104 26.78 -2.19 -12.78
#